data_AF-A0A8D8DVV6-F1
#
_entry.id   AF-A0A8D8DVV6-F1
#
_cell.length_a   1.000
_cell.length_b   1.000
_cell.length_c   1.000
_cell.angle_alpha   90.00
_cell.angle_beta   90.00
_cell.angle_gamma   90.00
#
_symmetry.space_group_name_H-M   'P 1'
#
loop_
_entity.id
_entity.type
_entity.pdbx_description
1 polymer ?
#
loop_
_entity_poly.entity_id
_entity_poly.type
_entity_poly.pdbx_seq_one_letter_code
_entity_poly.pdbx_strand_id
1 'polypeptide(L)'
;MSMRTCKMSQVVVIAIAVLLQQFTAGLCREETRSEMADVQKAFTEHEVVPDVVDAAPTELAKVSYPSGVSANGGNELTPTQVKDQPQIEWTVDDPSSYYTLFMVDPDAPNRAEPKFRSVCHWFVGNIPGTRIAEGDHRIAFVGSGPPQGSGLHRYIFLVYKQPAGKLDLSDAPRTSNRSRNNRLNFQHKSFVERYGLGPLVAGNFYRAQFDDYVPTLHAQLSSGTE
;
A
#
# COMPACT_ATOMS: atom_id res chain seq x y z
N MET A 1 -7.51 19.29 66.95
CA MET A 1 -6.36 18.43 66.58
C MET A 1 -6.35 18.27 65.06
N SER A 2 -5.16 18.39 64.46
CA SER A 2 -4.94 18.83 63.08
C SER A 2 -4.95 17.66 62.08
N MET A 3 -5.77 17.76 61.02
CA MET A 3 -5.71 16.90 59.84
C MET A 3 -4.48 17.27 58.98
N ARG A 4 -3.44 16.43 59.04
CA ARG A 4 -2.25 16.50 58.16
C ARG A 4 -1.87 15.11 57.64
N THR A 5 -2.74 14.46 56.89
CA THR A 5 -2.44 13.15 56.26
C THR A 5 -3.18 12.98 54.93
N CYS A 6 -2.97 13.86 53.94
CA CYS A 6 -3.54 13.66 52.58
C CYS A 6 -2.86 14.47 51.46
N LYS A 7 -1.54 14.69 51.50
CA LYS A 7 -0.81 15.35 50.38
C LYS A 7 0.39 14.53 49.87
N MET A 8 1.06 13.78 50.74
CA MET A 8 2.23 12.98 50.36
C MET A 8 1.87 11.75 49.51
N SER A 9 0.71 11.15 49.74
CA SER A 9 0.23 9.99 48.95
C SER A 9 -0.10 10.37 47.50
N GLN A 10 -0.69 11.54 47.27
CA GLN A 10 -1.11 11.96 45.93
C GLN A 10 0.07 12.31 45.02
N VAL A 11 1.15 12.89 45.57
CA VAL A 11 2.37 13.21 44.81
C VAL A 11 3.10 11.94 44.38
N VAL A 12 3.18 10.92 45.24
CA VAL A 12 3.82 9.64 44.92
C VAL A 12 3.03 8.88 43.85
N VAL A 13 1.69 8.88 43.92
CA VAL A 13 0.84 8.25 42.90
C VAL A 13 0.98 8.94 41.54
N ILE A 14 1.04 10.27 41.51
CA ILE A 14 1.27 11.03 40.26
C ILE A 14 2.65 10.73 39.70
N ALA A 15 3.70 10.70 40.53
CA ALA A 15 5.06 10.41 40.07
C ALA A 15 5.19 9.00 39.48
N ILE A 16 4.56 7.99 40.09
CA ILE A 16 4.53 6.63 39.56
C ILE A 16 3.75 6.58 38.24
N ALA A 17 2.60 7.26 38.14
CA ALA A 17 1.82 7.30 36.90
C ALA A 17 2.58 7.98 35.75
N VAL A 18 3.29 9.08 36.02
CA VAL A 18 4.13 9.77 35.03
C VAL A 18 5.32 8.89 34.62
N LEU A 19 5.96 8.20 35.58
CA LEU A 19 7.07 7.30 35.28
C LEU A 19 6.61 6.08 34.47
N LEU A 20 5.44 5.51 34.77
CA LEU A 20 4.82 4.45 33.97
C LEU A 20 4.52 4.95 32.56
N GLN A 21 3.92 6.12 32.40
CA GLN A 21 3.63 6.72 31.10
C GLN A 21 4.89 6.97 30.27
N GLN A 22 5.95 7.46 30.90
CA GLN A 22 7.24 7.66 30.24
C GLN A 22 7.88 6.34 29.82
N PHE A 23 7.80 5.30 30.66
CA PHE A 23 8.30 3.97 30.36
C PHE A 23 7.52 3.30 29.22
N THR A 24 6.18 3.36 29.24
CA THR A 24 5.34 2.82 28.16
C THR A 24 5.56 3.56 26.84
N ALA A 25 5.68 4.89 26.86
CA ALA A 25 5.98 5.66 25.65
C ALA A 25 7.38 5.35 25.10
N GLY A 26 8.34 5.01 25.97
CA GLY A 26 9.66 4.52 25.57
C GLY A 26 9.57 3.19 24.81
N LEU A 27 8.86 2.21 25.36
CA LEU A 27 8.65 0.90 24.72
C LEU A 27 7.94 1.03 23.36
N CYS A 28 6.84 1.79 23.28
CA CYS A 28 6.14 2.00 22.00
C CYS A 28 7.02 2.70 20.95
N ARG A 29 7.89 3.63 21.36
CA ARG A 29 8.84 4.30 20.44
C ARG A 29 9.91 3.36 19.90
N GLU A 30 10.31 2.37 20.69
CA GLU A 30 11.31 1.37 20.27
C GLU A 30 10.68 0.35 19.31
N GLU A 31 9.45 -0.09 19.58
CA GLU A 31 8.67 -0.94 18.67
C GLU A 31 8.42 -0.27 17.31
N THR A 32 7.90 0.97 17.30
CA THR A 32 7.66 1.73 16.06
C THR A 32 8.94 1.96 15.26
N ARG A 33 10.08 2.21 15.93
CA ARG A 33 11.37 2.33 15.24
C ARG A 33 11.81 1.00 14.62
N SER A 34 11.62 -0.11 15.32
CA SER A 34 11.92 -1.45 14.80
C SER A 34 11.06 -1.77 13.57
N GLU A 35 9.75 -1.52 13.65
CA GLU A 35 8.82 -1.74 12.53
C GLU A 35 9.19 -0.90 11.30
N MET A 36 9.49 0.39 11.48
CA MET A 36 9.96 1.26 10.39
C MET A 36 11.26 0.75 9.76
N ALA A 37 12.19 0.23 10.57
CA ALA A 37 13.43 -0.34 10.07
C ALA A 37 13.17 -1.61 9.25
N ASP A 38 12.23 -2.46 9.67
CA ASP A 38 11.84 -3.66 8.94
C ASP A 38 11.15 -3.34 7.62
N VAL A 39 10.28 -2.32 7.59
CA VAL A 39 9.66 -1.82 6.35
C VAL A 39 10.73 -1.32 5.37
N GLN A 40 11.65 -0.48 5.85
CA GLN A 40 12.75 0.03 5.03
C GLN A 40 13.61 -1.10 4.47
N LYS A 41 13.96 -2.08 5.32
CA LYS A 41 14.72 -3.26 4.92
C LYS A 41 14.00 -4.04 3.83
N ALA A 42 12.71 -4.35 4.00
CA ALA A 42 11.94 -5.09 3.00
C ALA A 42 11.89 -4.35 1.65
N PHE A 43 11.61 -3.05 1.65
CA PHE A 43 11.53 -2.24 0.43
C PHE A 43 12.88 -2.14 -0.29
N THR A 44 14.00 -2.08 0.45
CA THR A 44 15.35 -2.03 -0.13
C THR A 44 15.83 -3.40 -0.61
N GLU A 45 15.64 -4.48 0.16
CA GLU A 45 16.08 -5.84 -0.21
C GLU A 45 15.42 -6.35 -1.49
N HIS A 46 14.18 -5.94 -1.74
CA HIS A 46 13.44 -6.26 -2.96
C HIS A 46 13.57 -5.19 -4.06
N GLU A 47 14.46 -4.22 -3.87
CA GLU A 47 14.73 -3.09 -4.78
C GLU A 47 13.47 -2.31 -5.19
N VAL A 48 12.42 -2.33 -4.36
CA VAL A 48 11.25 -1.46 -4.53
C VAL A 48 11.70 -0.01 -4.43
N VAL A 49 12.62 0.24 -3.48
CA VAL A 49 13.53 1.37 -3.51
C VAL A 49 14.84 0.90 -4.16
N PRO A 50 15.33 1.51 -5.24
CA PRO A 50 14.86 2.76 -5.86
C PRO A 50 13.92 2.58 -7.08
N ASP A 51 13.67 1.34 -7.53
CA ASP A 51 13.03 1.10 -8.85
C ASP A 51 11.66 1.78 -9.00
N VAL A 52 10.87 1.79 -7.92
CA VAL A 52 9.45 2.17 -7.95
C VAL A 52 9.19 3.45 -7.18
N VAL A 53 9.89 3.63 -6.05
CA VAL A 53 9.76 4.79 -5.17
C VAL A 53 11.12 5.17 -4.60
N ASP A 54 11.30 6.44 -4.25
CA ASP A 54 12.60 6.97 -3.84
C ASP A 54 12.89 6.75 -2.34
N ALA A 55 11.85 6.47 -1.55
CA ALA A 55 11.93 6.14 -0.13
C ALA A 55 10.83 5.13 0.25
N ALA A 56 11.09 4.32 1.27
CA ALA A 56 10.10 3.38 1.80
C ALA A 56 8.99 4.14 2.57
N PRO A 57 7.79 3.57 2.70
CA PRO A 57 6.73 4.12 3.53
C PRO A 57 7.10 4.03 5.02
N THR A 58 6.38 4.77 5.86
CA THR A 58 6.54 4.71 7.32
C THR A 58 5.96 3.45 7.94
N GLU A 59 5.05 2.77 7.26
CA GLU A 59 4.42 1.53 7.74
C GLU A 59 4.05 0.58 6.60
N LEU A 60 3.84 -0.70 6.95
CA LEU A 60 3.22 -1.66 6.03
C LEU A 60 1.70 -1.51 6.04
N ALA A 61 1.11 -1.32 4.87
CA ALA A 61 -0.35 -1.44 4.72
C ALA A 61 -0.77 -2.90 4.98
N LYS A 62 -1.86 -3.13 5.73
CA LYS A 62 -2.41 -4.48 5.94
C LYS A 62 -3.21 -4.88 4.72
N VAL A 63 -2.64 -5.75 3.88
CA VAL A 63 -3.27 -6.24 2.65
C VAL A 63 -3.71 -7.68 2.84
N SER A 64 -5.01 -7.95 2.83
CA SER A 64 -5.58 -9.28 3.04
C SER A 64 -6.51 -9.67 1.90
N TYR A 65 -6.32 -10.86 1.36
CA TYR A 65 -7.12 -11.40 0.25
C TYR A 65 -8.26 -12.29 0.76
N PRO A 66 -9.39 -12.36 0.02
CA PRO A 66 -10.49 -13.27 0.35
C PRO A 66 -10.10 -14.75 0.43
N SER A 67 -9.01 -15.14 -0.23
CA SER A 67 -8.42 -16.49 -0.18
C SER A 67 -7.79 -16.85 1.18
N GLY A 68 -7.64 -15.89 2.09
CA GLY A 68 -7.03 -16.07 3.41
C GLY A 68 -5.53 -15.78 3.47
N VAL A 69 -4.90 -15.35 2.37
CA VAL A 69 -3.50 -14.93 2.35
C VAL A 69 -3.37 -13.41 2.51
N SER A 70 -2.18 -12.96 2.91
CA SER A 70 -1.85 -11.53 3.05
C SER A 70 -0.50 -11.23 2.39
N ALA A 71 -0.35 -10.00 1.90
CA ALA A 71 0.97 -9.51 1.47
C ALA A 71 1.76 -9.06 2.71
N ASN A 72 3.03 -9.44 2.78
CA ASN A 72 3.90 -9.27 3.93
C ASN A 72 5.33 -8.97 3.46
N GLY A 73 5.54 -7.77 2.90
CA GLY A 73 6.89 -7.25 2.61
C GLY A 73 7.71 -8.10 1.64
N GLY A 74 7.08 -8.74 0.64
CA GLY A 74 7.78 -9.50 -0.39
C GLY A 74 7.64 -11.02 -0.31
N ASN A 75 6.76 -11.55 0.53
CA ASN A 75 6.39 -12.97 0.48
C ASN A 75 5.89 -13.37 -0.92
N GLU A 76 6.04 -14.65 -1.27
CA GLU A 76 5.52 -15.19 -2.51
C GLU A 76 4.06 -15.61 -2.35
N LEU A 77 3.21 -15.15 -3.26
CA LEU A 77 1.80 -15.54 -3.37
C LEU A 77 1.51 -15.99 -4.81
N THR A 78 0.51 -16.84 -5.00
CA THR A 78 0.12 -17.31 -6.34
C THR A 78 -0.91 -16.38 -6.98
N PRO A 79 -0.91 -16.21 -8.31
CA PRO A 79 -1.97 -15.49 -9.02
C PRO A 79 -3.38 -15.97 -8.67
N THR A 80 -3.58 -17.28 -8.47
CA THR A 80 -4.85 -17.86 -8.03
C THR A 80 -5.30 -17.35 -6.66
N GLN A 81 -4.38 -17.20 -5.69
CA GLN A 81 -4.70 -16.69 -4.35
C GLN A 81 -5.06 -15.19 -4.38
N VAL A 82 -4.48 -14.43 -5.31
CA VAL A 82 -4.59 -12.96 -5.38
C VAL A 82 -5.49 -12.48 -6.53
N LYS A 83 -6.32 -13.37 -7.07
CA LYS A 83 -7.21 -13.07 -8.21
C LYS A 83 -8.33 -12.07 -7.88
N ASP A 84 -8.77 -12.06 -6.63
CA ASP A 84 -9.87 -11.24 -6.14
C ASP A 84 -9.33 -10.00 -5.41
N GLN A 85 -10.07 -8.89 -5.45
CA GLN A 85 -9.65 -7.62 -4.85
C GLN A 85 -9.38 -7.78 -3.34
N PRO A 86 -8.21 -7.35 -2.83
CA PRO A 86 -7.91 -7.42 -1.41
C PRO A 86 -8.65 -6.33 -0.62
N GLN A 87 -8.77 -6.56 0.69
CA GLN A 87 -9.00 -5.50 1.66
C GLN A 87 -7.65 -4.89 2.04
N ILE A 88 -7.59 -3.55 2.15
CA ILE A 88 -6.38 -2.84 2.52
C ILE A 88 -6.69 -1.83 3.62
N GLU A 89 -5.91 -1.89 4.69
CA GLU A 89 -5.98 -0.95 5.81
C GLU A 89 -4.61 -0.29 6.07
N TRP A 90 -4.62 0.95 6.53
CA TRP A 90 -3.45 1.72 6.95
C TRP A 90 -3.87 2.68 8.07
N THR A 91 -2.88 3.29 8.71
CA THR A 91 -3.11 4.27 9.78
C THR A 91 -3.66 5.58 9.21
N VAL A 92 -4.75 6.08 9.80
CA VAL A 92 -5.40 7.33 9.40
C VAL A 92 -5.32 8.32 10.56
N ASP A 93 -4.48 9.35 10.41
CA ASP A 93 -4.31 10.39 11.43
C ASP A 93 -5.52 11.32 11.54
N ASP A 94 -6.22 11.55 10.42
CA ASP A 94 -7.38 12.43 10.33
C ASP A 94 -8.48 11.75 9.52
N PRO A 95 -9.65 11.43 10.13
CA PRO A 95 -10.75 10.76 9.45
C PRO A 95 -11.35 11.52 8.26
N SER A 96 -11.11 12.82 8.16
CA SER A 96 -11.57 13.65 7.04
C SER A 96 -10.60 13.66 5.85
N SER A 97 -9.41 13.06 6.02
CA SER A 97 -8.40 12.96 4.98
C SER A 97 -8.80 12.01 3.86
N TYR A 98 -8.34 12.35 2.66
CA TYR A 98 -8.50 11.53 1.47
C TYR A 98 -7.17 10.92 1.05
N TYR A 99 -7.23 9.76 0.40
CA TYR A 99 -6.06 8.99 0.01
C TYR A 99 -6.13 8.54 -1.45
N THR A 100 -4.97 8.30 -2.02
CA THR A 100 -4.79 7.68 -3.33
C THR A 100 -4.05 6.36 -3.16
N LEU A 101 -4.57 5.32 -3.79
CA LEU A 101 -3.99 3.97 -3.83
C LEU A 101 -3.57 3.63 -5.26
N PHE A 102 -2.34 3.13 -5.40
CA PHE A 102 -1.88 2.43 -6.59
C PHE A 102 -1.49 0.99 -6.26
N MET A 103 -1.72 0.09 -7.21
CA MET A 103 -1.06 -1.22 -7.27
C MET A 103 -0.32 -1.32 -8.60
N VAL A 104 1.00 -1.48 -8.54
CA VAL A 104 1.87 -1.47 -9.73
C VAL A 104 2.77 -2.70 -9.80
N ASP A 105 3.02 -3.16 -11.02
CA ASP A 105 4.01 -4.19 -11.38
C ASP A 105 5.15 -3.53 -12.20
N PRO A 106 6.35 -3.35 -11.62
CA PRO A 106 7.47 -2.74 -12.31
C PRO A 106 8.26 -3.73 -13.18
N ASP A 107 7.91 -5.01 -13.15
CA ASP A 107 8.72 -6.09 -13.69
C ASP A 107 8.18 -6.62 -15.02
N ALA A 108 7.18 -5.99 -15.63
CA ALA A 108 6.64 -6.46 -16.91
C ALA A 108 7.53 -6.07 -18.13
N PRO A 109 7.75 -6.99 -19.10
CA PRO A 109 7.28 -8.38 -19.13
C PRO A 109 8.11 -9.34 -18.28
N ASN A 110 9.35 -8.99 -17.94
CA ASN A 110 10.17 -9.66 -16.93
C ASN A 110 11.12 -8.64 -16.28
N ARG A 111 11.61 -8.95 -15.08
CA ARG A 111 12.43 -8.03 -14.28
C ARG A 111 13.78 -7.65 -14.92
N ALA A 112 14.37 -8.55 -15.71
CA ALA A 112 15.66 -8.30 -16.35
C ALA A 112 15.56 -7.30 -17.52
N GLU A 113 14.45 -7.32 -18.25
CA GLU A 113 14.14 -6.38 -19.35
C GLU A 113 12.72 -5.81 -19.23
N PRO A 114 12.46 -4.89 -18.27
CA PRO A 114 11.10 -4.47 -17.92
C PRO A 114 10.57 -3.38 -18.88
N LYS A 115 10.35 -3.75 -20.14
CA LYS A 115 9.93 -2.85 -21.24
C LYS A 115 8.58 -2.16 -21.04
N PHE A 116 7.73 -2.68 -20.15
CA PHE A 116 6.40 -2.14 -19.88
C PHE A 116 6.29 -1.50 -18.49
N ARG A 117 7.42 -1.24 -17.83
CA ARG A 117 7.47 -0.66 -16.48
C ARG A 117 6.77 0.71 -16.42
N SER A 118 5.84 0.95 -15.50
CA SER A 118 5.14 -0.01 -14.64
C SER A 118 3.78 -0.38 -15.22
N VAL A 119 3.28 -1.59 -14.95
CA VAL A 119 1.89 -1.97 -15.25
C VAL A 119 1.00 -1.59 -14.08
N CYS A 120 -0.06 -0.82 -14.32
CA CYS A 120 -1.06 -0.47 -13.32
C CYS A 120 -2.12 -1.57 -13.18
N HIS A 121 -2.11 -2.23 -12.03
CA HIS A 121 -3.10 -3.24 -11.67
C HIS A 121 -4.33 -2.63 -10.99
N TRP A 122 -4.15 -1.54 -10.25
CA TRP A 122 -5.23 -0.86 -9.55
C TRP A 122 -4.88 0.61 -9.32
N PHE A 123 -5.84 1.52 -9.56
CA PHE A 123 -5.72 2.93 -9.21
C PHE A 123 -7.07 3.46 -8.71
N VAL A 124 -7.10 3.90 -7.46
CA VAL A 124 -8.24 4.55 -6.84
C VAL A 124 -7.77 5.84 -6.19
N GLY A 125 -8.36 6.98 -6.58
CA GLY A 125 -8.12 8.25 -5.90
C GLY A 125 -9.31 8.59 -4.98
N ASN A 126 -9.21 9.68 -4.23
CA ASN A 126 -10.30 10.22 -3.43
C ASN A 126 -10.92 9.22 -2.43
N ILE A 127 -10.12 8.30 -1.89
CA ILE A 127 -10.56 7.34 -0.87
C ILE A 127 -10.72 8.06 0.47
N PRO A 128 -11.92 8.10 1.08
CA PRO A 128 -12.10 8.75 2.37
C PRO A 128 -11.67 7.83 3.52
N GLY A 129 -10.59 8.18 4.23
CA GLY A 129 -9.94 7.29 5.19
C GLY A 129 -9.46 6.01 4.50
N THR A 130 -9.90 4.84 4.97
CA THR A 130 -9.60 3.51 4.38
C THR A 130 -10.75 2.94 3.54
N ARG A 131 -11.83 3.70 3.30
CA ARG A 131 -13.04 3.20 2.63
C ARG A 131 -12.89 3.16 1.11
N ILE A 132 -12.05 2.24 0.62
CA ILE A 132 -11.67 2.16 -0.80
C ILE A 132 -12.88 2.09 -1.74
N ALA A 133 -13.94 1.38 -1.35
CA ALA A 133 -15.16 1.25 -2.15
C ALA A 133 -15.90 2.58 -2.41
N GLU A 134 -15.62 3.62 -1.62
CA GLU A 134 -16.19 4.96 -1.80
C GLU A 134 -15.24 5.91 -2.56
N GLY A 135 -14.07 5.41 -2.99
CA GLY A 135 -13.12 6.17 -3.78
C GLY A 135 -13.53 6.31 -5.26
N ASP A 136 -12.79 7.15 -5.98
CA ASP A 136 -12.90 7.27 -7.44
C ASP A 136 -12.02 6.22 -8.12
N HIS A 137 -12.66 5.14 -8.56
CA HIS A 137 -12.01 4.04 -9.26
C HIS A 137 -11.64 4.45 -10.69
N ARG A 138 -10.34 4.71 -10.90
CA ARG A 138 -9.79 5.10 -12.22
C ARG A 138 -9.38 3.86 -13.00
N ILE A 139 -8.55 3.00 -12.43
CA ILE A 139 -8.20 1.71 -13.05
C ILE A 139 -8.68 0.61 -12.13
N ALA A 140 -9.65 -0.19 -12.57
CA ALA A 140 -10.23 -1.26 -11.75
C ALA A 140 -9.20 -2.35 -11.42
N PHE A 141 -9.36 -2.99 -10.26
CA PHE A 141 -8.45 -4.02 -9.79
C PHE A 141 -8.34 -5.19 -10.77
N VAL A 142 -7.11 -5.63 -10.98
CA VAL A 142 -6.75 -6.86 -11.68
C VAL A 142 -5.64 -7.55 -10.87
N GLY A 143 -5.83 -8.84 -10.56
CA GLY A 143 -4.83 -9.64 -9.84
C GLY A 143 -3.53 -9.84 -10.63
N SER A 144 -2.59 -10.60 -10.06
CA SER A 144 -1.33 -10.92 -10.71
C SER A 144 -1.53 -11.71 -12.00
N GLY A 145 -0.77 -11.38 -13.04
CA GLY A 145 -0.81 -12.08 -14.32
C GLY A 145 0.56 -12.20 -15.00
N PRO A 146 1.62 -12.59 -14.27
CA PRO A 146 2.97 -12.66 -14.84
C PRO A 146 3.02 -13.74 -15.93
N PRO A 147 3.61 -13.47 -17.11
CA PRO A 147 3.73 -14.46 -18.17
C PRO A 147 4.48 -15.73 -17.76
N GLN A 148 4.18 -16.86 -18.41
CA GLN A 148 4.93 -18.09 -18.18
C GLN A 148 6.42 -17.89 -18.51
N GLY A 149 7.29 -18.26 -17.58
CA GLY A 149 8.74 -18.14 -17.74
C GLY A 149 9.32 -16.74 -17.50
N SER A 150 8.53 -15.73 -17.13
CA SER A 150 9.06 -14.40 -16.79
C SER A 150 9.66 -14.29 -15.38
N GLY A 151 9.47 -15.32 -14.55
CA GLY A 151 9.91 -15.36 -13.16
C GLY A 151 8.98 -14.61 -12.21
N LEU A 152 9.52 -14.23 -11.05
CA LEU A 152 8.77 -13.49 -10.03
C LEU A 152 8.68 -12.00 -10.40
N HIS A 153 7.45 -11.49 -10.42
CA HIS A 153 7.13 -10.07 -10.52
C HIS A 153 6.75 -9.53 -9.14
N ARG A 154 7.10 -8.27 -8.87
CA ARG A 154 6.71 -7.55 -7.65
C ARG A 154 5.36 -6.86 -7.87
N TYR A 155 4.42 -7.05 -6.95
CA TYR A 155 3.13 -6.38 -6.97
C TYR A 155 3.03 -5.45 -5.78
N ILE A 156 3.12 -4.15 -6.02
CA ILE A 156 3.41 -3.15 -5.00
C ILE A 156 2.21 -2.23 -4.79
N PHE A 157 1.70 -2.21 -3.57
CA PHE A 157 0.68 -1.29 -3.10
C PHE A 157 1.33 -0.03 -2.54
N LEU A 158 0.85 1.12 -3.01
CA LEU A 158 1.36 2.44 -2.67
C LEU A 158 0.19 3.31 -2.22
N VAL A 159 0.23 3.80 -0.98
CA VAL A 159 -0.79 4.68 -0.42
C VAL A 159 -0.19 6.06 -0.16
N TYR A 160 -0.86 7.08 -0.70
CA TYR A 160 -0.52 8.48 -0.50
C TYR A 160 -1.68 9.24 0.13
N LYS A 161 -1.38 10.16 1.03
CA LYS A 161 -2.36 11.12 1.56
C LYS A 161 -2.53 12.28 0.57
N GLN A 162 -3.77 12.67 0.30
CA GLN A 162 -4.05 13.82 -0.57
C GLN A 162 -3.93 15.12 0.24
N PRO A 163 -3.22 16.15 -0.27
CA PRO A 163 -2.82 17.30 0.53
C PRO A 163 -3.96 18.25 0.92
N ALA A 164 -4.99 18.38 0.07
CA ALA A 164 -6.02 19.42 0.21
C ALA A 164 -7.45 18.85 0.05
N GLY A 165 -7.67 17.59 0.44
CA GLY A 165 -8.96 16.91 0.27
C GLY A 165 -9.06 16.20 -1.08
N LYS A 166 -10.24 16.23 -1.73
CA LYS A 166 -10.48 15.54 -3.00
C LYS A 166 -9.68 16.17 -4.15
N LEU A 167 -9.07 15.33 -4.97
CA LEU A 167 -8.42 15.70 -6.23
C LEU A 167 -9.45 15.77 -7.35
N ASP A 168 -9.25 16.69 -8.28
CA ASP A 168 -9.90 16.62 -9.59
C ASP A 168 -9.17 15.59 -10.46
N LEU A 169 -9.86 14.49 -10.72
CA LEU A 169 -9.35 13.39 -11.50
C LEU A 169 -9.97 13.36 -12.89
N SER A 170 -10.70 14.36 -13.36
CA SER A 170 -11.39 14.34 -14.68
C SER A 170 -10.53 13.75 -15.80
N ASP A 171 -9.26 14.10 -15.84
CA ASP A 171 -8.31 13.76 -16.90
C ASP A 171 -7.58 12.42 -16.70
N ALA A 172 -7.75 11.78 -15.54
CA ALA A 172 -7.18 10.46 -15.30
C ALA A 172 -7.92 9.38 -16.12
N PRO A 173 -7.24 8.34 -16.63
CA PRO A 173 -7.90 7.29 -17.40
C PRO A 173 -8.98 6.57 -16.59
N ARG A 174 -10.01 6.05 -17.28
CA ARG A 174 -10.94 5.07 -16.73
C ARG A 174 -10.83 3.75 -17.48
N THR A 175 -10.42 2.71 -16.77
CA THR A 175 -10.18 1.38 -17.35
C THR A 175 -10.87 0.32 -16.50
N SER A 176 -11.68 -0.54 -17.14
CA SER A 176 -12.34 -1.67 -16.48
C SER A 176 -11.37 -2.82 -16.18
N ASN A 177 -11.83 -3.85 -15.45
CA ASN A 177 -11.04 -5.06 -15.22
C ASN A 177 -11.04 -6.01 -16.44
N ARG A 178 -11.62 -5.63 -17.58
CA ARG A 178 -11.64 -6.44 -18.82
C ARG A 178 -10.79 -5.84 -19.94
N SER A 179 -10.03 -4.79 -19.66
CA SER A 179 -9.22 -4.06 -20.64
C SER A 179 -7.76 -3.92 -20.20
N ARG A 180 -6.85 -4.00 -21.17
CA ARG A 180 -5.41 -3.70 -21.00
C ARG A 180 -5.10 -2.21 -21.17
N ASN A 181 -6.04 -1.40 -21.67
CA ASN A 181 -5.79 -0.01 -22.03
C ASN A 181 -5.38 0.81 -20.80
N ASN A 182 -4.44 1.74 -21.00
CA ASN A 182 -3.92 2.65 -19.97
C ASN A 182 -3.24 1.97 -18.77
N ARG A 183 -2.98 0.65 -18.83
CA ARG A 183 -2.27 -0.07 -17.76
C ARG A 183 -0.76 -0.09 -17.96
N LEU A 184 -0.28 -0.24 -19.19
CA LEU A 184 1.15 -0.35 -19.49
C LEU A 184 1.87 1.01 -19.41
N ASN A 185 3.16 1.00 -19.06
CA ASN A 185 3.99 2.21 -18.98
C ASN A 185 3.42 3.30 -18.06
N PHE A 186 2.65 2.89 -17.05
CA PHE A 186 2.00 3.79 -16.11
C PHE A 186 3.04 4.56 -15.30
N GLN A 187 2.89 5.89 -15.27
CA GLN A 187 3.81 6.81 -14.60
C GLN A 187 3.21 7.34 -13.30
N HIS A 188 3.14 6.49 -12.26
CA HIS A 188 2.59 6.90 -10.96
C HIS A 188 3.40 8.03 -10.32
N LYS A 189 4.74 8.06 -10.49
CA LYS A 189 5.59 9.16 -9.97
C LYS A 189 5.17 10.52 -10.55
N SER A 190 4.88 10.61 -11.84
CA SER A 190 4.39 11.85 -12.46
C SER A 190 3.03 12.28 -11.92
N PHE A 191 2.16 11.32 -11.55
CA PHE A 191 0.90 11.63 -10.88
C PHE A 191 1.13 12.19 -9.46
N VAL A 192 2.01 11.55 -8.68
CA VAL A 192 2.40 11.99 -7.34
C VAL A 192 2.93 13.42 -7.36
N GLU A 193 3.80 13.73 -8.31
CA GLU A 193 4.36 15.08 -8.50
C GLU A 193 3.28 16.08 -8.93
N ARG A 194 2.51 15.76 -9.97
CA ARG A 194 1.45 16.65 -10.52
C ARG A 194 0.46 17.10 -9.45
N TYR A 195 0.03 16.17 -8.58
CA TYR A 195 -0.97 16.44 -7.55
C TYR A 195 -0.36 16.76 -6.18
N GLY A 196 0.97 16.82 -6.06
CA GLY A 196 1.67 17.15 -4.82
C GLY A 196 1.34 16.19 -3.67
N LEU A 197 1.23 14.88 -3.94
CA LEU A 197 0.79 13.91 -2.91
C LEU A 197 1.82 13.70 -1.79
N GLY A 198 3.06 14.15 -1.99
CA GLY A 198 4.13 14.03 -0.99
C GLY A 198 4.62 12.58 -0.80
N PRO A 199 5.15 12.25 0.39
CA PRO A 199 5.71 10.94 0.65
C PRO A 199 4.62 9.85 0.76
N LEU A 200 5.03 8.60 0.57
CA LEU A 200 4.19 7.45 0.90
C LEU A 200 3.86 7.46 2.39
N VAL A 201 2.59 7.23 2.72
CA VAL A 201 2.16 7.01 4.11
C VAL A 201 2.22 5.54 4.48
N ALA A 202 1.82 4.67 3.56
CA ALA A 202 1.84 3.23 3.74
C ALA A 202 2.13 2.55 2.41
N GLY A 203 2.65 1.33 2.48
CA GLY A 203 2.81 0.49 1.29
C GLY A 203 3.05 -0.94 1.70
N ASN A 204 2.84 -1.88 0.79
CA ASN A 204 3.16 -3.28 1.01
C ASN A 204 3.33 -3.93 -0.36
N PHE A 205 3.90 -5.12 -0.41
CA PHE A 205 4.07 -5.83 -1.66
C PHE A 205 4.22 -7.33 -1.42
N TYR A 206 4.00 -8.08 -2.49
CA TYR A 206 4.30 -9.50 -2.58
C TYR A 206 4.95 -9.77 -3.93
N ARG A 207 5.41 -11.00 -4.13
CA ARG A 207 5.90 -11.48 -5.41
C ARG A 207 5.02 -12.59 -5.92
N ALA A 208 4.78 -12.64 -7.23
CA ALA A 208 4.08 -13.76 -7.84
C ALA A 208 4.73 -14.12 -9.19
N GLN A 209 4.67 -15.39 -9.52
CA GLN A 209 5.07 -15.94 -10.81
C GLN A 209 3.88 -16.70 -11.41
N PHE A 210 4.04 -17.17 -12.64
CA PHE A 210 2.97 -17.81 -13.39
C PHE A 210 2.34 -18.99 -12.63
N ASP A 211 1.02 -19.11 -12.74
CA ASP A 211 0.24 -20.31 -12.43
C ASP A 211 -0.89 -20.50 -13.47
N ASP A 212 -1.70 -21.55 -13.30
CA ASP A 212 -2.74 -21.93 -14.25
C ASP A 212 -3.94 -20.95 -14.31
N TYR A 213 -4.04 -19.98 -13.41
CA TYR A 213 -5.07 -18.93 -13.48
C TYR A 213 -4.70 -17.84 -14.50
N VAL A 214 -3.41 -17.58 -14.72
CA VAL A 214 -2.93 -16.48 -15.58
C VAL A 214 -3.54 -16.48 -16.99
N PRO A 215 -3.68 -17.61 -17.71
CA PRO A 215 -4.34 -17.62 -19.01
C PRO A 215 -5.79 -17.14 -18.97
N THR A 216 -6.54 -17.49 -17.92
CA THR A 216 -7.92 -17.03 -17.71
C THR A 216 -7.96 -15.52 -17.54
N LEU A 217 -7.05 -14.97 -16.73
CA LEU A 217 -6.94 -13.52 -16.55
C LEU A 217 -6.58 -12.81 -17.85
N HIS A 218 -5.62 -13.35 -18.62
CA HIS A 218 -5.23 -12.76 -19.90
C HIS A 218 -6.38 -12.76 -20.91
N ALA A 219 -7.18 -13.83 -20.95
CA ALA A 219 -8.38 -13.89 -21.78
C ALA A 219 -9.42 -12.84 -21.35
N GLN A 220 -9.65 -12.65 -20.04
CA GLN A 220 -10.52 -11.61 -19.51
C GLN A 220 -10.09 -10.21 -20.01
N LEU A 221 -8.79 -9.90 -19.99
CA LEU A 221 -8.27 -8.60 -20.41
C LEU A 221 -8.22 -8.40 -21.93
N SER A 222 -8.25 -9.48 -22.71
CA SER A 222 -8.31 -9.44 -24.17
C SER A 222 -9.75 -9.35 -24.71
N SER A 223 -10.75 -9.58 -23.86
CA SER A 223 -12.16 -9.65 -24.25
C SER A 223 -12.89 -8.30 -24.22
N GLY A 224 -12.33 -7.26 -23.59
CA GLY A 224 -12.99 -5.97 -23.42
C GLY A 224 -12.82 -5.05 -24.62
N THR A 225 -13.91 -4.79 -25.32
CA THR A 225 -14.13 -3.49 -26.00
C THR A 225 -14.46 -2.46 -24.92
N GLU A 226 -13.71 -1.35 -24.86
CA GLU A 226 -14.05 -0.20 -24.01
C GLU A 226 -15.21 0.62 -24.56
#